data_AF-A0A524D296-F1
#
_entry.id   AF-A0A524D296-F1
#
_cell.length_a   1.000
_cell.length_b   1.000
_cell.length_c   1.000
_cell.angle_alpha   90.00
_cell.angle_beta   90.00
_cell.angle_gamma   90.00
#
_symmetry.space_group_name_H-M   'P 1'
#
loop_
_entity.id
_entity.type
_entity.pdbx_description
1 polymer ?
#
loop_
_entity_poly.entity_id
_entity_poly.type
_entity_poly.pdbx_seq_one_letter_code
_entity_poly.pdbx_strand_id
1 'polypeptide(L)'
;MSQEESELETETQRLMDEAIKESAIVPGEETAEEESVTQIDVTFQRLQGRMIGLLDSIEDSVQGVEPGLATHVSDIVATLNKQLATAGLGVFASRAAKMVKDELEKSLSADEVLTPVLDTIQECRDSVEDIMTKAGRGATRNVGQSTGNLQARLVQMYATLTEMDKKLESTRSELRKWRGRATELEELLRQNDEVFSTSSSEMTRLQQTIADLKETLGEKDSLISSLKGEVSQAQSQVEQQKQIMASLDSVDQMSAELDSKVQELSDTKGKLAEVSERLSQKETEVETLRGHIAVAAEEKTKLDTQMREIAGELAEIKGSEHDFRSEAEELRTQVRELQARWETLYRVAEEEAAWKAYFLVADKTQWFPLPHLSSALGIPTVLLKRNLQKFVDVGLIEIDDDRVRPRSLSDMVEAAEGMDAQILEEAKADLDRAEDDVVEQEGKTLEYTGPKKGEDYEQEGR
;
A
#
# COMPACT_ATOMS: atom_id res chain seq x y z
N MET A 1 -64.60 21.30 -53.10
CA MET A 1 -63.83 20.53 -54.11
C MET A 1 -64.50 19.19 -54.45
N SER A 2 -64.73 18.24 -53.53
CA SER A 2 -65.33 16.94 -53.92
C SER A 2 -66.82 16.99 -54.33
N GLN A 3 -67.60 18.00 -53.92
CA GLN A 3 -69.02 18.12 -54.30
C GLN A 3 -69.19 18.78 -55.69
N GLU A 4 -68.37 19.78 -56.03
CA GLU A 4 -68.43 20.48 -57.32
C GLU A 4 -68.02 19.57 -58.49
N GLU A 5 -67.07 18.65 -58.28
CA GLU A 5 -66.69 17.66 -59.31
C GLU A 5 -67.81 16.63 -59.57
N SER A 6 -68.58 16.26 -58.54
CA SER A 6 -69.70 15.34 -58.67
C SER A 6 -70.90 15.97 -59.38
N GLU A 7 -71.17 17.26 -59.14
CA GLU A 7 -72.24 17.99 -59.82
C GLU A 7 -71.92 18.16 -61.31
N LEU A 8 -70.66 18.49 -61.64
CA LEU A 8 -70.18 18.60 -63.01
C LEU A 8 -70.30 17.28 -63.79
N GLU A 9 -69.94 16.13 -63.21
CA GLU A 9 -70.10 14.82 -63.87
C GLU A 9 -71.57 14.47 -64.13
N THR A 10 -72.48 14.78 -63.20
CA THR A 10 -73.91 14.53 -63.41
C THR A 10 -74.51 15.43 -64.48
N GLU A 11 -74.04 16.67 -64.61
CA GLU A 11 -74.51 17.61 -65.62
C GLU A 11 -73.99 17.25 -67.02
N THR A 12 -72.73 16.80 -67.16
CA THR A 12 -72.24 16.26 -68.45
C THR A 12 -72.96 14.99 -68.86
N GLN A 13 -73.30 14.11 -67.92
CA GLN A 13 -74.02 12.88 -68.23
C GLN A 13 -75.47 13.18 -68.69
N ARG A 14 -76.12 14.16 -68.08
CA ARG A 14 -77.45 14.65 -68.51
C ARG A 14 -77.41 15.26 -69.91
N LEU A 15 -76.40 16.09 -70.19
CA LEU A 15 -76.23 16.72 -71.51
C LEU A 15 -75.90 15.70 -72.61
N MET A 16 -75.16 14.63 -72.29
CA MET A 16 -74.93 13.53 -73.22
C MET A 16 -76.20 12.72 -73.50
N ASP A 17 -77.01 12.42 -72.49
CA ASP A 17 -78.30 11.74 -72.69
C ASP A 17 -79.31 12.60 -73.45
N GLU A 18 -79.32 13.92 -73.22
CA GLU A 18 -80.13 14.90 -73.95
C GLU A 18 -79.70 14.99 -75.42
N ALA A 19 -78.39 15.00 -75.69
CA ALA A 19 -77.82 14.97 -77.04
C ALA A 19 -78.08 13.63 -77.77
N ILE A 20 -78.06 12.49 -77.07
CA ILE A 20 -78.38 11.18 -77.65
C ILE A 20 -79.87 11.06 -77.97
N LYS A 21 -80.75 11.67 -77.16
CA LYS A 21 -82.19 11.75 -77.43
C LYS A 21 -82.52 12.68 -78.59
N GLU A 22 -81.82 13.81 -78.72
CA GLU A 22 -81.92 14.69 -79.89
C GLU A 22 -81.29 14.07 -81.14
N SER A 23 -80.24 13.24 -80.99
CA SER A 23 -79.62 12.51 -82.11
C SER A 23 -80.29 11.16 -82.41
N ALA A 24 -81.42 10.84 -81.78
CA ALA A 24 -82.24 9.70 -82.17
C ALA A 24 -82.94 10.04 -83.50
N ILE A 25 -82.16 9.88 -84.56
CA ILE A 25 -82.52 9.99 -85.97
C ILE A 25 -83.87 9.29 -86.18
N VAL A 26 -84.89 10.08 -86.46
CA VAL A 26 -86.18 9.61 -86.97
C VAL A 26 -85.90 8.94 -88.32
N PRO A 27 -86.15 7.62 -88.48
CA PRO A 27 -85.96 6.94 -89.75
C PRO A 27 -87.14 7.29 -90.66
N GLY A 28 -87.05 8.43 -91.35
CA GLY A 28 -88.12 8.89 -92.22
C GLY A 28 -87.88 10.19 -92.98
N GLU A 29 -86.76 10.91 -92.74
CA GLU A 29 -86.42 12.07 -93.58
C GLU A 29 -85.75 11.58 -94.87
N GLU A 30 -86.53 11.60 -95.95
CA GLU A 30 -86.05 11.66 -97.33
C GLU A 30 -84.89 12.65 -97.36
N THR A 31 -83.70 12.14 -97.66
CA THR A 31 -82.44 12.85 -97.47
C THR A 31 -82.45 14.18 -98.20
N ALA A 32 -81.86 15.23 -97.63
CA ALA A 32 -81.68 16.54 -98.28
C ALA A 32 -81.02 16.47 -99.68
N GLU A 33 -80.43 15.32 -100.04
CA GLU A 33 -80.03 14.98 -101.41
C GLU A 33 -81.21 14.89 -102.38
N GLU A 34 -82.32 14.23 -102.00
CA GLU A 34 -83.53 14.16 -102.81
C GLU A 34 -84.21 15.52 -102.92
N GLU A 35 -84.27 16.32 -101.84
CA GLU A 35 -84.82 17.67 -101.88
C GLU A 35 -83.99 18.63 -102.74
N SER A 36 -82.66 18.57 -102.69
CA SER A 36 -81.80 19.45 -103.51
C SER A 36 -81.73 19.02 -104.97
N VAL A 37 -81.74 17.71 -105.26
CA VAL A 37 -81.83 17.19 -106.62
C VAL A 37 -83.19 17.54 -107.24
N THR A 38 -84.28 17.36 -106.51
CA THR A 38 -85.62 17.75 -106.97
C THR A 38 -85.76 19.25 -107.15
N GLN A 39 -85.19 20.08 -106.26
CA GLN A 39 -85.19 21.53 -106.43
C GLN A 39 -84.40 21.97 -107.66
N ILE A 40 -83.20 21.40 -107.90
CA ILE A 40 -82.39 21.69 -109.08
C ILE A 40 -83.19 21.34 -110.35
N ASP A 41 -83.76 20.14 -110.40
CA ASP A 41 -84.59 19.69 -111.52
C ASP A 41 -85.82 20.60 -111.74
N VAL A 42 -86.51 21.02 -110.67
CA VAL A 42 -87.63 21.96 -110.74
C VAL A 42 -87.20 23.33 -111.26
N THR A 43 -86.03 23.85 -110.85
CA THR A 43 -85.51 25.11 -111.40
C THR A 43 -85.18 25.02 -112.88
N PHE A 44 -84.55 23.93 -113.32
CA PHE A 44 -84.22 23.72 -114.74
C PHE A 44 -85.49 23.52 -115.58
N GLN A 45 -86.50 22.79 -115.09
CA GLN A 45 -87.81 22.67 -115.74
C GLN A 45 -88.52 24.02 -115.86
N ARG A 46 -88.46 24.87 -114.82
CA ARG A 46 -89.07 26.21 -114.85
C ARG A 46 -88.37 27.15 -115.84
N LEU A 47 -87.04 27.05 -115.94
CA LEU A 47 -86.23 27.80 -116.91
C LEU A 47 -86.52 27.35 -118.35
N GLN A 48 -86.58 26.04 -118.57
CA GLN A 48 -86.97 25.45 -119.86
C GLN A 48 -88.37 25.94 -120.29
N GLY A 49 -89.36 25.87 -119.40
CA GLY A 49 -90.72 26.33 -119.69
C GLY A 49 -90.81 27.82 -120.03
N ARG A 50 -89.99 28.67 -119.40
CA ARG A 50 -89.91 30.10 -119.75
C ARG A 50 -89.27 30.34 -121.11
N MET A 51 -88.21 29.62 -121.45
CA MET A 51 -87.54 29.76 -122.75
C MET A 51 -88.42 29.27 -123.90
N ILE A 52 -89.15 28.17 -123.70
CA ILE A 52 -90.15 27.68 -124.66
C ILE A 52 -91.28 28.70 -124.82
N GLY A 53 -91.83 29.24 -123.73
CA GLY A 53 -92.88 30.26 -123.82
C GLY A 53 -92.45 31.56 -124.51
N LEU A 54 -91.15 31.92 -124.45
CA LEU A 54 -90.61 33.04 -125.24
C LEU A 54 -90.53 32.70 -126.73
N LEU A 55 -90.13 31.47 -127.07
CA LEU A 55 -90.13 31.00 -128.46
C LEU A 55 -91.54 30.95 -129.04
N ASP A 56 -92.53 30.48 -128.27
CA ASP A 56 -93.95 30.48 -128.66
C ASP A 56 -94.45 31.91 -128.94
N SER A 57 -94.10 32.87 -128.08
CA SER A 57 -94.48 34.28 -128.28
C SER A 57 -93.81 34.90 -129.52
N ILE A 58 -92.60 34.46 -129.88
CA ILE A 58 -91.90 34.87 -131.09
C ILE A 58 -92.57 34.24 -132.31
N GLU A 59 -92.92 32.95 -132.24
CA GLU A 59 -93.64 32.22 -133.28
C GLU A 59 -94.99 32.88 -133.60
N ASP A 60 -95.79 33.18 -132.57
CA ASP A 60 -97.06 33.90 -132.69
C ASP A 60 -96.89 35.29 -133.33
N SER A 61 -95.81 35.99 -132.98
CA SER A 61 -95.49 37.31 -133.56
C SER A 61 -95.11 37.21 -135.04
N VAL A 62 -94.41 36.14 -135.43
CA VAL A 62 -94.01 35.87 -136.83
C VAL A 62 -95.24 35.47 -137.66
N GLN A 63 -96.10 34.60 -137.15
CA GLN A 63 -97.36 34.23 -137.80
C GLN A 63 -98.32 35.43 -137.92
N GLY A 64 -98.33 36.35 -136.95
CA GLY A 64 -99.14 37.57 -137.01
C GLY A 64 -98.82 38.52 -138.18
N VAL A 65 -97.62 38.43 -138.78
CA VAL A 65 -97.20 39.25 -139.94
C VAL A 65 -97.77 38.70 -141.25
N GLU A 66 -98.12 37.42 -141.30
CA GLU A 66 -98.62 36.70 -142.47
C GLU A 66 -99.81 37.39 -143.19
N PRO A 67 -100.92 37.74 -142.51
CA PRO A 67 -102.05 38.41 -143.16
C PRO A 67 -101.69 39.82 -143.65
N GLY A 68 -100.79 40.52 -142.94
CA GLY A 68 -100.33 41.86 -143.28
C GLY A 68 -99.49 41.89 -144.56
N LEU A 69 -98.63 40.87 -144.74
CA LEU A 69 -97.83 40.70 -145.95
C LEU A 69 -98.72 40.46 -147.18
N ALA A 70 -99.72 39.56 -147.03
CA ALA A 70 -100.69 39.29 -148.09
C ALA A 70 -101.53 40.52 -148.47
N THR A 71 -101.93 41.34 -147.48
CA THR A 71 -102.65 42.60 -147.76
C THR A 71 -101.77 43.63 -148.46
N HIS A 72 -100.53 43.82 -148.00
CA HIS A 72 -99.61 44.77 -148.65
C HIS A 72 -99.27 44.38 -150.08
N VAL A 73 -99.07 43.09 -150.37
CA VAL A 73 -98.84 42.62 -151.75
C VAL A 73 -100.09 42.90 -152.62
N SER A 74 -101.29 42.64 -152.10
CA SER A 74 -102.55 42.93 -152.79
C SER A 74 -102.73 44.44 -153.06
N ASP A 75 -102.43 45.29 -152.09
CA ASP A 75 -102.54 46.75 -152.21
C ASP A 75 -101.52 47.32 -153.21
N ILE A 76 -100.29 46.81 -153.20
CA ILE A 76 -99.26 47.18 -154.18
C ILE A 76 -99.75 46.81 -155.58
N VAL A 77 -100.25 45.58 -155.78
CA VAL A 77 -100.78 45.12 -157.07
C VAL A 77 -101.98 45.96 -157.51
N ALA A 78 -102.90 46.30 -156.61
CA ALA A 78 -104.05 47.15 -156.91
C ALA A 78 -103.62 48.56 -157.34
N THR A 79 -102.61 49.12 -156.67
CA THR A 79 -102.06 50.45 -157.00
C THR A 79 -101.35 50.45 -158.36
N LEU A 80 -100.58 49.40 -158.64
CA LEU A 80 -99.89 49.20 -159.91
C LEU A 80 -100.89 49.05 -161.06
N ASN A 81 -101.98 48.31 -160.85
CA ASN A 81 -103.09 48.20 -161.79
C ASN A 81 -103.74 49.56 -162.09
N LYS A 82 -103.97 50.38 -161.04
CA LYS A 82 -104.56 51.71 -161.18
C LYS A 82 -103.65 52.63 -162.00
N GLN A 83 -102.34 52.64 -161.71
CA GLN A 83 -101.36 53.45 -162.43
C GLN A 83 -101.25 53.05 -163.91
N LEU A 84 -101.19 51.75 -164.20
CA LEU A 84 -101.15 51.24 -165.57
C LEU A 84 -102.43 51.56 -166.37
N ALA A 85 -103.60 51.56 -165.71
CA ALA A 85 -104.86 51.95 -166.34
C ALA A 85 -104.91 53.44 -166.73
N THR A 86 -104.41 54.35 -165.87
CA THR A 86 -104.33 55.79 -166.18
C THR A 86 -103.37 56.13 -167.32
N ALA A 87 -102.39 55.28 -167.60
CA ALA A 87 -101.41 55.49 -168.67
C ALA A 87 -101.95 55.18 -170.09
N GLY A 88 -103.23 54.80 -170.24
CA GLY A 88 -103.86 54.57 -171.55
C GLY A 88 -103.47 53.25 -172.22
N LEU A 89 -102.78 52.36 -171.51
CA LEU A 89 -102.23 51.09 -172.00
C LEU A 89 -103.25 49.93 -172.01
N GLY A 90 -104.54 50.20 -172.25
CA GLY A 90 -105.65 49.24 -172.36
C GLY A 90 -105.38 47.77 -171.98
N VAL A 91 -105.42 46.86 -172.96
CA VAL A 91 -105.35 45.39 -172.74
C VAL A 91 -103.94 44.89 -172.38
N PHE A 92 -102.88 45.69 -172.62
CA PHE A 92 -101.51 45.31 -172.29
C PHE A 92 -101.18 45.56 -170.81
N ALA A 93 -101.74 46.62 -170.21
CA ALA A 93 -101.64 46.93 -168.80
C ALA A 93 -102.15 45.79 -167.91
N SER A 94 -103.31 45.22 -168.25
CA SER A 94 -103.91 44.14 -167.47
C SER A 94 -103.11 42.83 -167.53
N ARG A 95 -102.41 42.56 -168.64
CA ARG A 95 -101.55 41.38 -168.76
C ARG A 95 -100.22 41.55 -168.02
N ALA A 96 -99.61 42.73 -168.07
CA ALA A 96 -98.39 43.03 -167.32
C ALA A 96 -98.64 43.03 -165.80
N ALA A 97 -99.75 43.65 -165.36
CA ALA A 97 -100.15 43.63 -163.96
C ALA A 97 -100.45 42.22 -163.45
N LYS A 98 -101.05 41.35 -164.29
CA LYS A 98 -101.28 39.95 -163.93
C LYS A 98 -99.97 39.18 -163.76
N MET A 99 -99.00 39.39 -164.65
CA MET A 99 -97.68 38.75 -164.54
C MET A 99 -96.93 39.22 -163.28
N VAL A 100 -96.95 40.52 -162.99
CA VAL A 100 -96.33 41.09 -161.78
C VAL A 100 -97.05 40.59 -160.53
N LYS A 101 -98.38 40.45 -160.56
CA LYS A 101 -99.16 39.85 -159.49
C LYS A 101 -98.76 38.40 -159.25
N ASP A 102 -98.72 37.58 -160.31
CA ASP A 102 -98.39 36.15 -160.20
C ASP A 102 -96.94 35.98 -159.70
N GLU A 103 -96.01 36.85 -160.08
CA GLU A 103 -94.62 36.80 -159.61
C GLU A 103 -94.45 37.31 -158.16
N LEU A 104 -95.20 38.36 -157.77
CA LEU A 104 -95.24 38.85 -156.38
C LEU A 104 -95.92 37.87 -155.44
N GLU A 105 -97.06 37.28 -155.84
CA GLU A 105 -97.76 36.27 -155.03
C GLU A 105 -96.92 35.00 -154.86
N LYS A 106 -96.05 34.68 -155.84
CA LYS A 106 -95.12 33.56 -155.71
C LYS A 106 -93.94 33.89 -154.80
N SER A 107 -93.22 34.98 -155.09
CA SER A 107 -91.98 35.37 -154.39
C SER A 107 -92.17 35.99 -153.00
N LEU A 108 -93.37 36.49 -152.68
CA LEU A 108 -93.77 36.98 -151.36
C LEU A 108 -94.91 36.14 -150.78
N SER A 109 -95.03 34.87 -151.21
CA SER A 109 -95.89 33.94 -150.50
C SER A 109 -95.41 33.83 -149.05
N ALA A 110 -96.36 33.91 -148.12
CA ALA A 110 -96.13 33.69 -146.70
C ALA A 110 -95.25 32.46 -146.42
N ASP A 111 -95.50 31.41 -147.20
CA ASP A 111 -94.84 30.11 -147.10
C ASP A 111 -93.33 30.17 -147.43
N GLU A 112 -92.91 30.91 -148.46
CA GLU A 112 -91.47 31.01 -148.82
C GLU A 112 -90.68 31.92 -147.87
N VAL A 113 -91.31 32.94 -147.28
CA VAL A 113 -90.62 33.94 -146.45
C VAL A 113 -90.58 33.53 -144.96
N LEU A 114 -91.66 32.94 -144.44
CA LEU A 114 -91.80 32.68 -143.00
C LEU A 114 -91.34 31.27 -142.59
N THR A 115 -91.43 30.27 -143.47
CA THR A 115 -91.03 28.87 -143.15
C THR A 115 -89.59 28.75 -142.64
N PRO A 116 -88.56 29.38 -143.25
CA PRO A 116 -87.19 29.29 -142.73
C PRO A 116 -87.03 29.87 -141.32
N VAL A 117 -87.86 30.85 -140.96
CA VAL A 117 -87.86 31.48 -139.63
C VAL A 117 -88.55 30.55 -138.61
N LEU A 118 -89.64 29.91 -138.99
CA LEU A 118 -90.33 28.93 -138.15
C LEU A 118 -89.46 27.68 -137.89
N ASP A 119 -88.75 27.20 -138.92
CA ASP A 119 -87.80 26.08 -138.78
C ASP A 119 -86.66 26.42 -137.82
N THR A 120 -86.11 27.64 -137.89
CA THR A 120 -85.06 28.08 -136.95
C THR A 120 -85.57 28.26 -135.52
N ILE A 121 -86.84 28.66 -135.33
CA ILE A 121 -87.47 28.69 -134.01
C ILE A 121 -87.62 27.27 -133.45
N GLN A 122 -88.00 26.30 -134.29
CA GLN A 122 -88.13 24.90 -133.88
C GLN A 122 -86.76 24.28 -133.54
N GLU A 123 -85.71 24.54 -134.32
CA GLU A 123 -84.35 24.11 -133.97
C GLU A 123 -83.85 24.74 -132.66
N CYS A 124 -84.19 26.01 -132.40
CA CYS A 124 -83.88 26.65 -131.12
C CYS A 124 -84.60 25.94 -129.96
N ARG A 125 -85.83 25.50 -130.15
CA ARG A 125 -86.62 24.79 -129.14
C ARG A 125 -85.95 23.47 -128.74
N ASP A 126 -85.57 22.67 -129.73
CA ASP A 126 -84.91 21.38 -129.52
C ASP A 126 -83.53 21.57 -128.84
N SER A 127 -82.80 22.63 -129.22
CA SER A 127 -81.51 22.97 -128.60
C SER A 127 -81.66 23.39 -127.14
N VAL A 128 -82.68 24.19 -126.80
CA VAL A 128 -82.97 24.60 -125.43
C VAL A 128 -83.29 23.40 -124.56
N GLU A 129 -84.08 22.45 -125.06
CA GLU A 129 -84.42 21.22 -124.33
C GLU A 129 -83.18 20.34 -124.06
N ASP A 130 -82.31 20.14 -125.05
CA ASP A 130 -81.09 19.36 -124.89
C ASP A 130 -80.09 20.00 -123.91
N ILE A 131 -79.87 21.32 -124.02
CA ILE A 131 -78.98 22.07 -123.12
C ILE A 131 -79.49 22.01 -121.68
N MET A 132 -80.79 22.25 -121.45
CA MET A 132 -81.37 22.23 -120.11
C MET A 132 -81.29 20.85 -119.47
N THR A 133 -81.55 19.79 -120.25
CA THR A 133 -81.45 18.40 -119.77
C THR A 133 -80.01 18.03 -119.39
N LYS A 134 -79.03 18.40 -120.24
CA LYS A 134 -77.61 18.13 -119.97
C LYS A 134 -77.09 18.95 -118.80
N ALA A 135 -77.48 20.22 -118.69
CA ALA A 135 -77.08 21.10 -117.60
C ALA A 135 -77.67 20.64 -116.26
N GLY A 136 -78.96 20.26 -116.23
CA GLY A 136 -79.62 19.69 -115.06
C GLY A 136 -78.93 18.42 -114.57
N ARG A 137 -78.72 17.44 -115.47
CA ARG A 137 -77.99 16.19 -115.15
C ARG A 137 -76.54 16.43 -114.70
N GLY A 138 -75.86 17.42 -115.28
CA GLY A 138 -74.49 17.79 -114.89
C GLY A 138 -74.44 18.41 -113.49
N ALA A 139 -75.39 19.29 -113.16
CA ALA A 139 -75.49 19.94 -111.86
C ALA A 139 -75.83 18.93 -110.75
N THR A 140 -76.82 18.05 -110.96
CA THR A 140 -77.19 17.01 -109.98
C THR A 140 -76.05 16.03 -109.74
N ARG A 141 -75.33 15.63 -110.80
CA ARG A 141 -74.14 14.78 -110.67
C ARG A 141 -73.01 15.44 -109.87
N ASN A 142 -72.73 16.72 -110.10
CA ASN A 142 -71.69 17.46 -109.37
C ASN A 142 -72.04 17.63 -107.90
N VAL A 143 -73.30 17.92 -107.58
CA VAL A 143 -73.78 18.01 -106.19
C VAL A 143 -73.68 16.65 -105.51
N GLY A 144 -74.15 15.57 -106.13
CA GLY A 144 -74.03 14.21 -105.56
C GLY A 144 -72.58 13.78 -105.32
N GLN A 145 -71.65 14.11 -106.22
CA GLN A 145 -70.22 13.85 -106.01
C GLN A 145 -69.64 14.69 -104.86
N SER A 146 -70.03 15.97 -104.75
CA SER A 146 -69.60 16.83 -103.65
C SER A 146 -70.13 16.33 -102.30
N THR A 147 -71.40 15.96 -102.22
CA THR A 147 -72.02 15.44 -100.99
C THR A 147 -71.42 14.09 -100.60
N GLY A 148 -71.21 13.17 -101.55
CA GLY A 148 -70.53 11.90 -101.30
C GLY A 148 -69.10 12.09 -100.80
N ASN A 149 -68.34 13.06 -101.34
CA ASN A 149 -67.01 13.40 -100.84
C ASN A 149 -67.04 13.98 -99.42
N LEU A 150 -68.03 14.83 -99.11
CA LEU A 150 -68.23 15.38 -97.77
C LEU A 150 -68.62 14.27 -96.78
N GLN A 151 -69.49 13.35 -97.17
CA GLN A 151 -69.89 12.20 -96.35
C GLN A 151 -68.71 11.27 -96.07
N ALA A 152 -67.89 10.96 -97.09
CA ALA A 152 -66.67 10.17 -96.91
C ALA A 152 -65.70 10.87 -95.93
N ARG A 153 -65.57 12.19 -96.02
CA ARG A 153 -64.75 12.98 -95.09
C ARG A 153 -65.32 12.98 -93.67
N LEU A 154 -66.64 13.04 -93.51
CA LEU A 154 -67.30 12.93 -92.20
C LEU A 154 -67.06 11.57 -91.56
N VAL A 155 -67.19 10.48 -92.33
CA VAL A 155 -66.90 9.12 -91.85
C VAL A 155 -65.43 8.98 -91.45
N GLN A 156 -64.50 9.51 -92.25
CA GLN A 156 -63.08 9.52 -91.92
C GLN A 156 -62.82 10.33 -90.64
N MET A 157 -63.46 11.50 -90.50
CA MET A 157 -63.32 12.33 -89.31
C MET A 157 -63.83 11.59 -88.06
N TYR A 158 -64.98 10.92 -88.15
CA TYR A 158 -65.52 10.11 -87.05
C TYR A 158 -64.57 8.96 -86.67
N ALA A 159 -64.01 8.26 -87.66
CA ALA A 159 -62.99 7.23 -87.42
C ALA A 159 -61.76 7.80 -86.71
N THR A 160 -61.26 8.97 -87.14
CA THR A 160 -60.12 9.62 -86.46
C THR A 160 -60.47 10.08 -85.04
N LEU A 161 -61.68 10.58 -84.82
CA LEU A 161 -62.13 11.01 -83.50
C LEU A 161 -62.21 9.84 -82.53
N THR A 162 -62.79 8.72 -82.95
CA THR A 162 -62.83 7.50 -82.14
C THR A 162 -61.44 6.92 -81.85
N GLU A 163 -60.48 7.05 -82.77
CA GLU A 163 -59.09 6.65 -82.51
C GLU A 163 -58.41 7.58 -81.50
N MET A 164 -58.66 8.90 -81.60
CA MET A 164 -58.19 9.87 -80.61
C MET A 164 -58.79 9.63 -79.23
N ASP A 165 -60.07 9.29 -79.14
CA ASP A 165 -60.72 8.94 -77.87
C ASP A 165 -60.09 7.71 -77.22
N LYS A 166 -59.78 6.68 -78.02
CA LYS A 166 -59.04 5.49 -77.52
C LYS A 166 -57.65 5.86 -77.01
N LYS A 167 -56.92 6.75 -77.70
CA LYS A 167 -55.61 7.24 -77.25
C LYS A 167 -55.73 8.07 -75.97
N LEU A 168 -56.76 8.92 -75.86
CA LEU A 168 -57.04 9.69 -74.64
C LEU A 168 -57.35 8.76 -73.47
N GLU A 169 -58.15 7.71 -73.66
CA GLU A 169 -58.44 6.79 -72.57
C GLU A 169 -57.20 5.97 -72.16
N SER A 170 -56.38 5.55 -73.13
CA SER A 170 -55.09 4.90 -72.84
C SER A 170 -54.19 5.79 -71.98
N THR A 171 -53.99 7.05 -72.38
CA THR A 171 -53.15 8.01 -71.64
C THR A 171 -53.71 8.34 -70.26
N ARG A 172 -55.04 8.48 -70.11
CA ARG A 172 -55.69 8.62 -68.80
C ARG A 172 -55.45 7.40 -67.90
N SER A 173 -55.52 6.19 -68.45
CA SER A 173 -55.25 4.97 -67.67
C SER A 173 -53.80 4.91 -67.18
N GLU A 174 -52.84 5.32 -68.00
CA GLU A 174 -51.42 5.41 -67.61
C GLU A 174 -51.22 6.49 -66.56
N LEU A 175 -51.85 7.66 -66.71
CA LEU A 175 -51.78 8.73 -65.73
C LEU A 175 -52.32 8.29 -64.36
N ARG A 176 -53.41 7.51 -64.33
CA ARG A 176 -53.94 6.90 -63.09
C ARG A 176 -52.92 5.96 -62.45
N LYS A 177 -52.22 5.12 -63.25
CA LYS A 177 -51.15 4.24 -62.75
C LYS A 177 -49.96 5.02 -62.19
N TRP A 178 -49.52 6.07 -62.89
CA TRP A 178 -48.43 6.93 -62.41
C TRP A 178 -48.78 7.66 -61.13
N ARG A 179 -50.02 8.16 -61.01
CA ARG A 179 -50.51 8.77 -59.77
C ARG A 179 -50.52 7.77 -58.61
N GLY A 180 -50.98 6.54 -58.84
CA GLY A 180 -50.94 5.48 -57.82
C GLY A 180 -49.52 5.15 -57.36
N ARG A 181 -48.57 5.05 -58.29
CA ARG A 181 -47.15 4.86 -57.94
C ARG A 181 -46.55 6.04 -57.19
N ALA A 182 -46.92 7.27 -57.54
CA ALA A 182 -46.47 8.46 -56.83
C ALA A 182 -46.95 8.44 -55.38
N THR A 183 -48.24 8.14 -55.15
CA THR A 183 -48.79 8.03 -53.78
C THR A 183 -48.14 6.91 -52.96
N GLU A 184 -47.81 5.77 -53.60
CA GLU A 184 -47.11 4.67 -52.93
C GLU A 184 -45.68 5.06 -52.53
N LEU A 185 -44.95 5.74 -53.43
CA LEU A 185 -43.60 6.23 -53.14
C LEU A 185 -43.58 7.31 -52.06
N GLU A 186 -44.57 8.21 -52.03
CA GLU A 186 -44.73 9.21 -50.98
C GLU A 186 -44.95 8.56 -49.61
N GLU A 187 -45.79 7.54 -49.53
CA GLU A 187 -46.01 6.81 -48.28
C GLU A 187 -44.78 6.02 -47.83
N LEU A 188 -44.04 5.40 -48.76
CA LEU A 188 -42.77 4.74 -48.45
C LEU A 188 -41.70 5.73 -47.95
N LEU A 189 -41.63 6.93 -48.53
CA LEU A 189 -40.75 8.00 -48.04
C LEU A 189 -41.12 8.43 -46.63
N ARG A 190 -42.42 8.65 -46.37
CA ARG A 190 -42.92 9.01 -45.03
C ARG A 190 -42.55 7.96 -43.97
N GLN A 191 -42.73 6.67 -44.29
CA GLN A 191 -42.36 5.58 -43.40
C GLN A 191 -40.84 5.53 -43.16
N ASN A 192 -40.05 5.78 -44.20
CA ASN A 192 -38.61 5.80 -44.08
C ASN A 192 -38.14 6.97 -43.21
N ASP A 193 -38.70 8.16 -43.37
CA ASP A 193 -38.41 9.32 -42.52
C ASP A 193 -38.76 9.06 -41.04
N GLU A 194 -39.87 8.37 -40.79
CA GLU A 194 -40.27 7.95 -39.44
C GLU A 194 -39.24 6.96 -38.84
N VAL A 195 -38.79 5.96 -39.60
CA VAL A 195 -37.74 5.03 -39.19
C VAL A 195 -36.40 5.74 -38.97
N PHE A 196 -36.03 6.69 -39.83
CA PHE A 196 -34.82 7.49 -39.66
C PHE A 196 -34.88 8.36 -38.40
N SER A 197 -36.02 9.00 -38.14
CA SER A 197 -36.20 9.83 -36.95
C SER A 197 -36.11 9.02 -35.66
N THR A 198 -36.75 7.85 -35.62
CA THR A 198 -36.69 6.94 -34.47
C THR A 198 -35.29 6.40 -34.25
N SER A 199 -34.64 5.89 -35.31
CA SER A 199 -33.25 5.41 -35.24
C SER A 199 -32.27 6.51 -34.80
N SER A 200 -32.44 7.74 -35.30
CA SER A 200 -31.61 8.89 -34.88
C SER A 200 -31.81 9.24 -33.40
N SER A 201 -33.04 9.18 -32.91
CA SER A 201 -33.34 9.41 -31.49
C SER A 201 -32.72 8.31 -30.59
N GLU A 202 -32.79 7.05 -31.02
CA GLU A 202 -32.16 5.92 -30.31
C GLU A 202 -30.64 6.04 -30.31
N MET A 203 -30.05 6.43 -31.45
CA MET A 203 -28.61 6.66 -31.55
C MET A 203 -28.14 7.75 -30.60
N THR A 204 -28.88 8.86 -30.51
CA THR A 204 -28.59 9.96 -29.59
C THR A 204 -28.69 9.48 -28.13
N ARG A 205 -29.74 8.71 -27.80
CA ARG A 205 -29.91 8.13 -26.47
C ARG A 205 -28.78 7.17 -26.10
N LEU A 206 -28.37 6.30 -27.04
CA LEU A 206 -27.25 5.36 -26.85
C LEU A 206 -25.92 6.09 -26.68
N GLN A 207 -25.68 7.16 -27.44
CA GLN A 207 -24.50 8.01 -27.25
C GLN A 207 -24.47 8.64 -25.85
N GLN A 208 -25.63 9.09 -25.35
CA GLN A 208 -25.74 9.64 -24.01
C GLN A 208 -25.45 8.57 -22.93
N THR A 209 -26.05 7.37 -23.02
CA THR A 209 -25.73 6.29 -22.07
C THR A 209 -24.27 5.85 -22.14
N ILE A 210 -23.64 5.85 -23.32
CA ILE A 210 -22.19 5.57 -23.44
C ILE A 210 -21.37 6.66 -22.72
N ALA A 211 -21.75 7.93 -22.85
CA ALA A 211 -21.07 9.02 -22.14
C ALA A 211 -21.20 8.86 -20.61
N ASP A 212 -22.40 8.60 -20.10
CA ASP A 212 -22.67 8.38 -18.68
C ASP A 212 -21.90 7.16 -18.14
N LEU A 213 -21.87 6.05 -18.89
CA LEU A 213 -21.10 4.85 -18.52
C LEU A 213 -19.60 5.12 -18.50
N LYS A 214 -19.09 5.96 -19.41
CA LYS A 214 -17.68 6.33 -19.43
C LYS A 214 -17.30 7.21 -18.24
N GLU A 215 -18.18 8.13 -17.83
CA GLU A 215 -18.00 8.95 -16.63
C GLU A 215 -17.96 8.08 -15.37
N THR A 216 -18.97 7.22 -15.18
CA THR A 216 -19.02 6.29 -14.03
C THR A 216 -17.82 5.34 -13.98
N LEU A 217 -17.32 4.87 -15.12
CA LEU A 217 -16.10 4.07 -15.16
C LEU A 217 -14.88 4.87 -14.67
N GLY A 218 -14.74 6.13 -15.12
CA GLY A 218 -13.68 7.02 -14.66
C GLY A 218 -13.73 7.29 -13.15
N GLU A 219 -14.92 7.49 -12.59
CA GLU A 219 -15.11 7.61 -11.14
C GLU A 219 -14.66 6.35 -10.40
N LYS A 220 -15.04 5.17 -10.90
CA LYS A 220 -14.63 3.89 -10.30
C LYS A 220 -13.12 3.67 -10.36
N ASP A 221 -12.47 4.03 -11.46
CA ASP A 221 -11.00 3.95 -11.59
C ASP A 221 -10.28 4.88 -10.60
N SER A 222 -10.83 6.08 -10.37
CA SER A 222 -10.30 7.01 -9.37
C SER A 222 -10.43 6.45 -7.95
N LEU A 223 -11.57 5.85 -7.62
CA LEU A 223 -11.82 5.20 -6.33
C LEU A 223 -10.89 4.00 -6.11
N ILE A 224 -10.71 3.15 -7.13
CA ILE A 224 -9.78 2.02 -7.08
C ILE A 224 -8.36 2.51 -6.82
N SER A 225 -7.95 3.60 -7.47
CA SER A 225 -6.62 4.19 -7.27
C SER A 225 -6.44 4.71 -5.84
N SER A 226 -7.46 5.37 -5.27
CA SER A 226 -7.46 5.81 -3.86
C SER A 226 -7.34 4.63 -2.90
N LEU A 227 -8.19 3.62 -3.05
CA LEU A 227 -8.20 2.42 -2.20
C LEU A 227 -6.87 1.66 -2.29
N LYS A 228 -6.26 1.58 -3.47
CA LYS A 228 -4.93 0.97 -3.63
C LYS A 228 -3.85 1.72 -2.86
N GLY A 229 -3.93 3.06 -2.83
CA GLY A 229 -3.07 3.91 -2.01
C GLY A 229 -3.27 3.65 -0.52
N GLU A 230 -4.52 3.64 -0.05
CA GLU A 230 -4.86 3.34 1.35
C GLU A 230 -4.41 1.95 1.78
N VAL A 231 -4.59 0.93 0.94
CA VAL A 231 -4.10 -0.44 1.22
C VAL A 231 -2.58 -0.48 1.34
N SER A 232 -1.87 0.24 0.47
CA SER A 232 -0.41 0.31 0.50
C SER A 232 0.07 1.00 1.78
N GLN A 233 -0.61 2.07 2.21
CA GLN A 233 -0.33 2.75 3.47
C GLN A 233 -0.60 1.85 4.69
N ALA A 234 -1.74 1.15 4.71
CA ALA A 234 -2.10 0.22 5.77
C ALA A 234 -1.09 -0.94 5.86
N GLN A 235 -0.63 -1.49 4.73
CA GLN A 235 0.42 -2.50 4.69
C GLN A 235 1.74 -1.99 5.28
N SER A 236 2.14 -0.76 4.95
CA SER A 236 3.33 -0.15 5.53
C SER A 236 3.21 0.05 7.05
N GLN A 237 2.04 0.46 7.54
CA GLN A 237 1.78 0.59 8.97
C GLN A 237 1.82 -0.75 9.70
N VAL A 238 1.26 -1.81 9.11
CA VAL A 238 1.33 -3.17 9.66
C VAL A 238 2.78 -3.65 9.76
N GLU A 239 3.61 -3.39 8.74
CA GLU A 239 5.02 -3.79 8.78
C GLU A 239 5.80 -3.01 9.86
N GLN A 240 5.53 -1.71 10.02
CA GLN A 240 6.07 -0.93 11.13
C GLN A 240 5.64 -1.47 12.50
N GLN A 241 4.36 -1.83 12.67
CA GLN A 241 3.87 -2.42 13.91
C GLN A 241 4.53 -3.77 14.21
N LYS A 242 4.76 -4.62 13.20
CA LYS A 242 5.50 -5.88 13.38
C LYS A 242 6.93 -5.64 13.85
N GLN A 243 7.62 -4.64 13.31
CA GLN A 243 8.97 -4.28 13.78
C GLN A 243 8.95 -3.79 15.23
N ILE A 244 7.94 -2.99 15.62
CA ILE A 244 7.77 -2.56 17.00
C ILE A 244 7.51 -3.76 17.92
N MET A 245 6.63 -4.69 17.54
CA MET A 245 6.39 -5.90 18.33
C MET A 245 7.67 -6.73 18.50
N ALA A 246 8.44 -6.94 17.44
CA ALA A 246 9.72 -7.65 17.53
C ALA A 246 10.72 -6.94 18.46
N SER A 247 10.72 -5.61 18.48
CA SER A 247 11.54 -4.84 19.42
C SER A 247 11.04 -4.97 20.86
N LEU A 248 9.73 -5.09 21.08
CA LEU A 248 9.14 -5.31 22.39
C LEU A 248 9.49 -6.71 22.93
N ASP A 249 9.41 -7.75 22.09
CA ASP A 249 9.84 -9.10 22.44
C ASP A 249 11.32 -9.13 22.87
N SER A 250 12.17 -8.31 22.22
CA SER A 250 13.57 -8.13 22.64
C SER A 250 13.69 -7.43 23.99
N VAL A 251 12.79 -6.49 24.33
CA VAL A 251 12.76 -5.85 25.66
C VAL A 251 12.36 -6.87 26.73
N ASP A 252 11.39 -7.73 26.47
CA ASP A 252 11.00 -8.80 27.40
C ASP A 252 12.17 -9.78 27.65
N GLN A 253 12.93 -10.12 26.60
CA GLN A 253 14.17 -10.91 26.75
C GLN A 253 15.22 -10.18 27.60
N MET A 254 15.46 -8.88 27.34
CA MET A 254 16.39 -8.08 28.14
C MET A 254 15.93 -7.96 29.61
N SER A 255 14.62 -7.87 29.87
CA SER A 255 14.07 -7.86 31.22
C SER A 255 14.33 -9.18 31.93
N ALA A 256 14.11 -10.32 31.27
CA ALA A 256 14.39 -11.63 31.83
C ALA A 256 15.90 -11.83 32.11
N GLU A 257 16.78 -11.34 31.23
CA GLU A 257 18.22 -11.32 31.47
C GLU A 257 18.60 -10.44 32.66
N LEU A 258 17.99 -9.26 32.80
CA LEU A 258 18.20 -8.38 33.94
C LEU A 258 17.79 -9.05 35.25
N ASP A 259 16.61 -9.68 35.30
CA ASP A 259 16.12 -10.39 36.48
C ASP A 259 17.08 -11.53 36.88
N SER A 260 17.56 -12.30 35.89
CA SER A 260 18.59 -13.32 36.11
C SER A 260 19.88 -12.72 36.69
N LYS A 261 20.36 -11.60 36.15
CA LYS A 261 21.56 -10.90 36.65
C LYS A 261 21.36 -10.33 38.05
N VAL A 262 20.17 -9.84 38.37
CA VAL A 262 19.83 -9.39 39.74
C VAL A 262 19.88 -10.56 40.71
N GLN A 263 19.38 -11.73 40.32
CA GLN A 263 19.47 -12.94 41.15
C GLN A 263 20.92 -13.37 41.37
N GLU A 264 21.74 -13.40 40.30
CA GLU A 264 23.19 -13.68 40.40
C GLU A 264 23.91 -12.67 41.33
N LEU A 265 23.54 -11.38 41.25
CA LEU A 265 24.07 -10.33 42.14
C LEU A 265 23.67 -10.56 43.60
N SER A 266 22.43 -10.99 43.86
CA SER A 266 21.97 -11.33 45.20
C SER A 266 22.75 -12.52 45.77
N ASP A 267 22.95 -13.57 44.98
CA ASP A 267 23.69 -14.76 45.40
C ASP A 267 25.17 -14.45 45.67
N THR A 268 25.80 -13.65 44.81
CA THR A 268 27.19 -13.21 45.01
C THR A 268 27.34 -12.30 46.23
N LYS A 269 26.38 -11.41 46.48
CA LYS A 269 26.34 -10.61 47.71
C LYS A 269 26.19 -11.49 48.96
N GLY A 270 25.38 -12.54 48.90
CA GLY A 270 25.25 -13.54 49.97
C GLY A 270 26.57 -14.27 50.24
N LYS A 271 27.24 -14.76 49.20
CA LYS A 271 28.58 -15.38 49.31
C LYS A 271 29.62 -14.42 49.87
N LEU A 272 29.58 -13.15 49.47
CA LEU A 272 30.49 -12.13 49.99
C LEU A 272 30.27 -11.90 51.49
N ALA A 273 29.01 -11.85 51.94
CA ALA A 273 28.69 -11.74 53.36
C ALA A 273 29.21 -12.94 54.17
N GLU A 274 29.02 -14.16 53.66
CA GLU A 274 29.55 -15.39 54.29
C GLU A 274 31.07 -15.38 54.39
N VAL A 275 31.76 -14.98 53.31
CA VAL A 275 33.23 -14.85 53.31
C VAL A 275 33.68 -13.76 54.28
N SER A 276 32.98 -12.63 54.36
CA SER A 276 33.28 -11.55 55.30
C SER A 276 33.12 -12.00 56.75
N GLU A 277 32.07 -12.76 57.06
CA GLU A 277 31.86 -13.31 58.40
C GLU A 277 32.96 -14.31 58.77
N ARG A 278 33.30 -15.22 57.85
CA ARG A 278 34.41 -16.16 58.03
C ARG A 278 35.75 -15.44 58.22
N LEU A 279 35.98 -14.35 57.52
CA LEU A 279 37.19 -13.53 57.67
C LEU A 279 37.23 -12.92 59.07
N SER A 280 36.14 -12.31 59.53
CA SER A 280 36.03 -11.76 60.89
C SER A 280 36.27 -12.82 61.97
N GLN A 281 35.69 -14.02 61.82
CA GLN A 281 35.96 -15.14 62.72
C GLN A 281 37.45 -15.51 62.73
N LYS A 282 38.10 -15.58 61.56
CA LYS A 282 39.54 -15.85 61.48
C LYS A 282 40.39 -14.74 62.09
N GLU A 283 40.00 -13.48 61.97
CA GLU A 283 40.68 -12.37 62.64
C GLU A 283 40.60 -12.50 64.16
N THR A 284 39.43 -12.85 64.72
CA THR A 284 39.31 -13.10 66.16
C THR A 284 40.14 -14.30 66.62
N GLU A 285 40.21 -15.37 65.81
CA GLU A 285 41.07 -16.53 66.08
C GLU A 285 42.55 -16.14 66.07
N VAL A 286 42.99 -15.32 65.11
CA VAL A 286 44.36 -14.79 65.08
C VAL A 286 44.66 -13.94 66.32
N GLU A 287 43.73 -13.10 66.76
CA GLU A 287 43.94 -12.25 67.93
C GLU A 287 44.03 -13.07 69.22
N THR A 288 43.18 -14.08 69.38
CA THR A 288 43.27 -15.02 70.52
C THR A 288 44.59 -15.80 70.51
N LEU A 289 45.04 -16.28 69.35
CA LEU A 289 46.34 -16.95 69.21
C LEU A 289 47.51 -15.99 69.54
N ARG A 290 47.45 -14.72 69.13
CA ARG A 290 48.43 -13.70 69.54
C ARG A 290 48.46 -13.51 71.05
N GLY A 291 47.29 -13.48 71.70
CA GLY A 291 47.18 -13.43 73.15
C GLY A 291 47.85 -14.64 73.83
N HIS A 292 47.60 -15.85 73.34
CA HIS A 292 48.28 -17.06 73.84
C HIS A 292 49.80 -17.00 73.67
N ILE A 293 50.29 -16.48 72.52
CA ILE A 293 51.73 -16.30 72.29
C ILE A 293 52.33 -15.30 73.28
N ALA A 294 51.64 -14.20 73.58
CA ALA A 294 52.11 -13.20 74.55
C ALA A 294 52.23 -13.80 75.96
N VAL A 295 51.19 -14.52 76.42
CA VAL A 295 51.22 -15.21 77.72
C VAL A 295 52.36 -16.24 77.78
N ALA A 296 52.51 -17.06 76.74
CA ALA A 296 53.59 -18.04 76.67
C ALA A 296 54.98 -17.37 76.68
N ALA A 297 55.12 -16.20 76.05
CA ALA A 297 56.36 -15.43 76.09
C ALA A 297 56.66 -14.88 77.49
N GLU A 298 55.66 -14.38 78.21
CA GLU A 298 55.81 -13.95 79.62
C GLU A 298 56.21 -15.13 80.52
N GLU A 299 55.53 -16.27 80.41
CA GLU A 299 55.87 -17.49 81.14
C GLU A 299 57.31 -17.93 80.86
N LYS A 300 57.73 -17.91 79.59
CA LYS A 300 59.12 -18.18 79.21
C LYS A 300 60.09 -17.22 79.90
N THR A 301 59.81 -15.91 79.88
CA THR A 301 60.71 -14.92 80.52
C THR A 301 60.80 -15.13 82.03
N LYS A 302 59.70 -15.51 82.69
CA LYS A 302 59.65 -15.86 84.10
C LYS A 302 60.51 -17.10 84.39
N LEU A 303 60.33 -18.17 83.61
CA LEU A 303 61.17 -19.37 83.72
C LEU A 303 62.65 -19.06 83.49
N ASP A 304 62.98 -18.22 82.50
CA ASP A 304 64.37 -17.79 82.24
C ASP A 304 64.96 -17.00 83.43
N THR A 305 64.16 -16.20 84.13
CA THR A 305 64.61 -15.50 85.36
C THR A 305 64.85 -16.46 86.52
N GLN A 306 63.93 -17.40 86.75
CA GLN A 306 64.08 -18.44 87.76
C GLN A 306 65.30 -19.33 87.50
N MET A 307 65.55 -19.69 86.24
CA MET A 307 66.76 -20.43 85.86
C MET A 307 68.04 -19.65 86.16
N ARG A 308 68.06 -18.33 85.94
CA ARG A 308 69.21 -17.47 86.27
C ARG A 308 69.43 -17.36 87.77
N GLU A 309 68.37 -17.25 88.56
CA GLU A 309 68.43 -17.23 90.02
C GLU A 309 69.01 -18.54 90.57
N ILE A 310 68.45 -19.69 90.17
CA ILE A 310 68.96 -21.01 90.54
C ILE A 310 70.43 -21.18 90.11
N ALA A 311 70.80 -20.70 88.92
CA ALA A 311 72.19 -20.75 88.47
C ALA A 311 73.14 -19.90 89.34
N GLY A 312 72.65 -18.75 89.85
CA GLY A 312 73.36 -17.90 90.79
C GLY A 312 73.54 -18.57 92.16
N GLU A 313 72.45 -19.09 92.75
CA GLU A 313 72.49 -19.85 94.01
C GLU A 313 73.47 -21.03 93.91
N LEU A 314 73.46 -21.76 92.78
CA LEU A 314 74.37 -22.88 92.55
C LEU A 314 75.84 -22.43 92.47
N ALA A 315 76.13 -21.23 91.97
CA ALA A 315 77.47 -20.66 91.93
C ALA A 315 77.95 -20.27 93.34
N GLU A 316 77.08 -19.66 94.15
CA GLU A 316 77.37 -19.33 95.55
C GLU A 316 77.65 -20.58 96.38
N ILE A 317 76.81 -21.60 96.27
CA ILE A 317 77.00 -22.89 96.95
C ILE A 317 78.36 -23.49 96.54
N LYS A 318 78.70 -23.51 95.25
CA LYS A 318 80.00 -23.99 94.78
C LYS A 318 81.18 -23.16 95.31
N GLY A 319 81.02 -21.85 95.44
CA GLY A 319 82.00 -20.97 96.08
C GLY A 319 82.23 -21.37 97.53
N SER A 320 81.16 -21.48 98.31
CA SER A 320 81.24 -21.90 99.72
C SER A 320 81.85 -23.31 99.88
N GLU A 321 81.50 -24.25 98.99
CA GLU A 321 82.10 -25.58 98.97
C GLU A 321 83.63 -25.53 98.75
N HIS A 322 84.09 -24.63 97.87
CA HIS A 322 85.51 -24.42 97.63
C HIS A 322 86.21 -23.83 98.86
N ASP A 323 85.62 -22.81 99.48
CA ASP A 323 86.16 -22.17 100.68
C ASP A 323 86.28 -23.18 101.83
N PHE A 324 85.20 -23.92 102.15
CA PHE A 324 85.23 -24.99 103.16
C PHE A 324 86.26 -26.08 102.83
N ARG A 325 86.44 -26.41 101.55
CA ARG A 325 87.46 -27.38 101.14
C ARG A 325 88.88 -26.85 101.37
N SER A 326 89.11 -25.55 101.13
CA SER A 326 90.40 -24.91 101.37
C SER A 326 90.73 -24.87 102.87
N GLU A 327 89.75 -24.52 103.70
CA GLU A 327 89.86 -24.51 105.15
C GLU A 327 90.14 -25.93 105.69
N ALA A 328 89.45 -26.94 105.16
CA ALA A 328 89.71 -28.33 105.52
C ALA A 328 91.13 -28.80 105.17
N GLU A 329 91.69 -28.33 104.04
CA GLU A 329 93.10 -28.61 103.69
C GLU A 329 94.08 -27.87 104.60
N GLU A 330 93.80 -26.62 104.95
CA GLU A 330 94.61 -25.85 105.89
C GLU A 330 94.63 -26.53 107.27
N LEU A 331 93.46 -26.89 107.81
CA LEU A 331 93.37 -27.65 109.06
C LEU A 331 94.14 -28.97 108.98
N ARG A 332 94.08 -29.69 107.85
CA ARG A 332 94.90 -30.90 107.64
C ARG A 332 96.39 -30.61 107.67
N THR A 333 96.84 -29.48 107.13
CA THR A 333 98.26 -29.09 107.22
C THR A 333 98.68 -28.76 108.64
N GLN A 334 97.86 -28.03 109.39
CA GLN A 334 98.11 -27.70 110.80
C GLN A 334 98.20 -28.97 111.66
N VAL A 335 97.29 -29.93 111.44
CA VAL A 335 97.34 -31.24 112.13
C VAL A 335 98.64 -31.99 111.82
N ARG A 336 99.09 -32.00 110.56
CA ARG A 336 100.38 -32.60 110.18
C ARG A 336 101.57 -31.90 110.86
N GLU A 337 101.55 -30.58 110.95
CA GLU A 337 102.61 -29.83 111.63
C GLU A 337 102.64 -30.14 113.13
N LEU A 338 101.47 -30.18 113.78
CA LEU A 338 101.36 -30.56 115.18
C LEU A 338 101.85 -31.99 115.43
N GLN A 339 101.51 -32.94 114.53
CA GLN A 339 102.04 -34.30 114.60
C GLN A 339 103.57 -34.34 114.50
N ALA A 340 104.18 -33.58 113.58
CA ALA A 340 105.64 -33.51 113.45
C ALA A 340 106.32 -32.86 114.68
N ARG A 341 105.70 -31.81 115.26
CA ARG A 341 106.16 -31.20 116.52
C ARG A 341 106.09 -32.19 117.69
N TRP A 342 105.04 -33.02 117.74
CA TRP A 342 104.91 -34.05 118.75
C TRP A 342 106.01 -35.12 118.64
N GLU A 343 106.27 -35.64 117.44
CA GLU A 343 107.32 -36.64 117.21
C GLU A 343 108.72 -36.13 117.57
N THR A 344 109.01 -34.85 117.28
CA THR A 344 110.30 -34.23 117.64
C THR A 344 110.46 -34.06 119.15
N LEU A 345 109.42 -33.62 119.87
CA LEU A 345 109.43 -33.56 121.33
C LEU A 345 109.64 -34.93 121.96
N TYR A 346 108.96 -35.96 121.46
CA TYR A 346 109.08 -37.32 121.97
C TYR A 346 110.53 -37.83 121.89
N ARG A 347 111.23 -37.55 120.78
CA ARG A 347 112.62 -38.00 120.59
C ARG A 347 113.62 -37.31 121.51
N VAL A 348 113.40 -36.04 121.85
CA VAL A 348 114.29 -35.28 122.75
C VAL A 348 114.13 -35.75 124.20
N ALA A 349 112.91 -36.06 124.62
CA ALA A 349 112.63 -36.45 126.00
C ALA A 349 113.17 -37.86 126.37
N GLU A 350 113.44 -38.72 125.39
CA GLU A 350 113.90 -40.09 125.61
C GLU A 350 115.36 -40.17 126.13
N GLU A 351 116.17 -39.12 125.97
CA GLU A 351 117.60 -39.16 126.37
C GLU A 351 117.86 -38.72 127.82
N GLU A 352 116.91 -38.02 128.47
CA GLU A 352 117.13 -37.44 129.79
C GLU A 352 116.58 -38.35 130.91
N ALA A 353 117.44 -38.75 131.84
CA ALA A 353 117.08 -39.72 132.89
C ALA A 353 115.95 -39.24 133.83
N ALA A 354 115.76 -37.92 133.95
CA ALA A 354 114.66 -37.32 134.70
C ALA A 354 113.30 -37.51 133.96
N TRP A 355 113.30 -37.38 132.63
CA TRP A 355 112.12 -37.64 131.79
C TRP A 355 111.79 -39.14 131.72
N LYS A 356 112.79 -40.03 131.70
CA LYS A 356 112.56 -41.48 131.85
C LYS A 356 111.85 -41.82 133.15
N ALA A 357 112.26 -41.18 134.25
CA ALA A 357 111.59 -41.33 135.54
C ALA A 357 110.15 -40.80 135.50
N TYR A 358 109.92 -39.64 134.87
CA TYR A 358 108.57 -39.12 134.68
C TYR A 358 107.71 -40.04 133.82
N PHE A 359 108.16 -40.50 132.65
CA PHE A 359 107.38 -41.38 131.77
C PHE A 359 107.07 -42.75 132.42
N LEU A 360 108.01 -43.32 133.18
CA LEU A 360 107.77 -44.54 133.96
C LEU A 360 106.70 -44.37 135.04
N VAL A 361 106.51 -43.15 135.51
CA VAL A 361 105.50 -42.77 136.51
C VAL A 361 104.20 -42.33 135.85
N ALA A 362 104.25 -41.60 134.72
CA ALA A 362 103.12 -41.03 134.00
C ALA A 362 102.10 -42.09 133.55
N ASP A 363 102.57 -43.30 133.26
CA ASP A 363 101.73 -44.44 132.88
C ASP A 363 101.23 -45.25 134.10
N LYS A 364 101.61 -44.86 135.32
CA LYS A 364 101.20 -45.52 136.57
C LYS A 364 100.19 -44.66 137.30
N THR A 365 98.97 -45.16 137.44
CA THR A 365 97.88 -44.46 138.13
C THR A 365 97.96 -44.54 139.65
N GLN A 366 99.00 -45.15 140.22
CA GLN A 366 99.14 -45.39 141.66
C GLN A 366 100.49 -44.89 142.21
N TRP A 367 100.49 -44.56 143.51
CA TRP A 367 101.68 -44.16 144.26
C TRP A 367 102.78 -45.22 144.20
N PHE A 368 103.90 -44.86 143.58
CA PHE A 368 105.03 -45.71 143.32
C PHE A 368 106.20 -45.39 144.26
N PRO A 369 106.81 -46.37 144.96
CA PRO A 369 107.93 -46.11 145.86
C PRO A 369 109.18 -45.62 145.11
N LEU A 370 109.71 -44.47 145.52
CA LEU A 370 110.95 -43.87 145.02
C LEU A 370 112.17 -44.80 145.07
N PRO A 371 112.35 -45.67 146.08
CA PRO A 371 113.48 -46.60 146.12
C PRO A 371 113.50 -47.59 144.94
N HIS A 372 112.32 -48.03 144.47
CA HIS A 372 112.23 -48.94 143.33
C HIS A 372 112.58 -48.23 142.01
N LEU A 373 112.12 -46.98 141.87
CA LEU A 373 112.45 -46.11 140.74
C LEU A 373 113.95 -45.77 140.70
N SER A 374 114.53 -45.51 141.87
CA SER A 374 115.97 -45.31 142.07
C SER A 374 116.78 -46.53 141.66
N SER A 375 116.35 -47.73 142.05
CA SER A 375 117.02 -48.98 141.64
C SER A 375 116.88 -49.25 140.14
N ALA A 376 115.72 -49.01 139.54
CA ALA A 376 115.47 -49.28 138.12
C ALA A 376 116.28 -48.34 137.20
N LEU A 377 116.48 -47.09 137.64
CA LEU A 377 117.23 -46.09 136.89
C LEU A 377 118.72 -46.04 137.27
N GLY A 378 119.12 -46.75 138.34
CA GLY A 378 120.50 -46.73 138.85
C GLY A 378 120.94 -45.40 139.46
N ILE A 379 119.98 -44.53 139.81
CA ILE A 379 120.23 -43.18 140.33
C ILE A 379 119.92 -43.16 141.82
N PRO A 380 120.80 -42.63 142.70
CA PRO A 380 120.53 -42.52 144.13
C PRO A 380 119.21 -41.77 144.41
N THR A 381 118.39 -42.27 145.33
CA THR A 381 117.04 -41.74 145.66
C THR A 381 117.00 -40.24 145.89
N VAL A 382 118.01 -39.67 146.55
CA VAL A 382 118.09 -38.22 146.82
C VAL A 382 118.23 -37.41 145.53
N LEU A 383 119.04 -37.90 144.59
CA LEU A 383 119.27 -37.28 143.29
C LEU A 383 118.05 -37.43 142.39
N LEU A 384 117.38 -38.59 142.46
CA LEU A 384 116.14 -38.83 141.74
C LEU A 384 114.99 -37.95 142.25
N LYS A 385 114.84 -37.81 143.58
CA LYS A 385 113.85 -36.91 144.18
C LYS A 385 114.10 -35.46 143.77
N ARG A 386 115.36 -35.01 143.74
CA ARG A 386 115.72 -33.66 143.23
C ARG A 386 115.40 -33.48 141.75
N ASN A 387 115.65 -34.50 140.92
CA ASN A 387 115.37 -34.43 139.49
C ASN A 387 113.86 -34.48 139.22
N LEU A 388 113.10 -35.26 139.99
CA LEU A 388 111.65 -35.33 139.91
C LEU A 388 110.96 -34.09 140.48
N GLN A 389 111.60 -33.36 141.38
CA GLN A 389 111.09 -32.09 141.91
C GLN A 389 110.74 -31.09 140.79
N LYS A 390 111.51 -31.06 139.69
CA LYS A 390 111.18 -30.19 138.54
C LYS A 390 109.82 -30.52 137.91
N PHE A 391 109.43 -31.80 137.89
CA PHE A 391 108.13 -32.21 137.39
C PHE A 391 107.02 -31.96 138.41
N VAL A 392 107.35 -31.93 139.71
CA VAL A 392 106.43 -31.47 140.76
C VAL A 392 106.17 -29.98 140.64
N ASP A 393 107.22 -29.18 140.40
CA ASP A 393 107.12 -27.72 140.27
C ASP A 393 106.27 -27.32 139.05
N VAL A 394 106.27 -28.14 137.98
CA VAL A 394 105.41 -27.98 136.79
C VAL A 394 104.05 -28.69 136.96
N GLY A 395 103.81 -29.32 138.13
CA GLY A 395 102.52 -29.92 138.48
C GLY A 395 102.21 -31.26 137.81
N LEU A 396 103.20 -31.90 137.17
CA LEU A 396 103.05 -33.15 136.43
C LEU A 396 103.12 -34.39 137.34
N ILE A 397 103.80 -34.30 138.49
CA ILE A 397 103.99 -35.39 139.46
C ILE A 397 103.77 -34.86 140.87
N GLU A 398 103.32 -35.71 141.79
CA GLU A 398 103.29 -35.46 143.24
C GLU A 398 104.25 -36.41 143.97
N ILE A 399 104.98 -35.89 144.97
CA ILE A 399 105.88 -36.66 145.84
C ILE A 399 105.41 -36.54 147.28
N ASP A 400 105.16 -37.67 147.95
CA ASP A 400 104.83 -37.74 149.36
C ASP A 400 105.74 -38.76 150.06
N ASP A 401 106.55 -38.28 151.01
CA ASP A 401 107.70 -38.99 151.60
C ASP A 401 108.58 -39.69 150.56
N ASP A 402 108.51 -41.03 150.50
CA ASP A 402 109.27 -41.91 149.62
C ASP A 402 108.39 -42.52 148.51
N ARG A 403 107.27 -41.88 148.16
CA ARG A 403 106.35 -42.31 147.10
C ARG A 403 106.08 -41.18 146.09
N VAL A 404 105.86 -41.56 144.85
CA VAL A 404 105.70 -40.68 143.68
C VAL A 404 104.48 -41.12 142.87
N ARG A 405 103.64 -40.20 142.40
CA ARG A 405 102.58 -40.51 141.42
C ARG A 405 102.44 -39.38 140.40
N PRO A 406 101.99 -39.64 139.16
CA PRO A 406 101.64 -38.57 138.25
C PRO A 406 100.32 -37.92 138.65
N ARG A 407 100.15 -36.63 138.33
CA ARG A 407 98.86 -35.96 138.41
C ARG A 407 98.00 -36.32 137.19
N SER A 408 96.69 -36.43 137.39
CA SER A 408 95.76 -36.71 136.28
C SER A 408 95.65 -35.50 135.36
N LEU A 409 95.62 -35.71 134.03
CA LEU A 409 95.38 -34.64 133.05
C LEU A 409 94.06 -33.90 133.29
N SER A 410 93.04 -34.58 133.82
CA SER A 410 91.78 -33.94 134.21
C SER A 410 91.95 -32.91 135.33
N ASP A 411 92.82 -33.17 136.31
CA ASP A 411 93.10 -32.25 137.42
C ASP A 411 93.95 -31.05 136.96
N MET A 412 94.70 -31.20 135.85
CA MET A 412 95.46 -30.12 135.22
C MET A 412 94.57 -29.22 134.35
N VAL A 413 93.57 -29.79 133.67
CA VAL A 413 92.61 -29.03 132.86
C VAL A 413 91.66 -28.22 133.76
N GLU A 414 91.17 -28.75 134.89
CA GLU A 414 90.35 -27.95 135.83
C GLU A 414 91.12 -26.75 136.42
N ALA A 415 92.43 -26.87 136.65
CA ALA A 415 93.26 -25.76 137.13
C ALA A 415 93.58 -24.72 136.03
N ALA A 416 93.57 -25.12 134.76
CA ALA A 416 93.75 -24.24 133.60
C ALA A 416 92.43 -23.56 133.18
N GLU A 417 91.31 -24.28 133.21
CA GLU A 417 89.96 -23.75 132.96
C GLU A 417 89.57 -22.66 133.99
N GLY A 418 90.07 -22.75 135.24
CA GLY A 418 89.92 -21.70 136.23
C GLY A 418 90.64 -20.38 135.90
N MET A 419 91.69 -20.42 135.06
CA MET A 419 92.39 -19.22 134.56
C MET A 419 91.76 -18.71 133.27
N ASP A 420 91.32 -19.60 132.38
CA ASP A 420 90.68 -19.22 131.11
C ASP A 420 89.27 -18.64 131.31
N ALA A 421 88.54 -19.08 132.34
CA ALA A 421 87.24 -18.51 132.70
C ALA A 421 87.34 -17.02 133.13
N GLN A 422 88.44 -16.62 133.79
CA GLN A 422 88.67 -15.21 134.16
C GLN A 422 88.98 -14.34 132.94
N ILE A 423 89.69 -14.88 131.93
CA ILE A 423 90.03 -14.14 130.71
C ILE A 423 88.81 -14.01 129.79
N LEU A 424 87.93 -15.02 129.74
CA LEU A 424 86.68 -14.97 128.96
C LEU A 424 85.62 -14.05 129.57
N GLU A 425 85.54 -13.93 130.90
CA GLU A 425 84.62 -12.99 131.56
C GLU A 425 85.04 -11.53 131.33
N GLU A 426 86.36 -11.26 131.30
CA GLU A 426 86.92 -9.93 130.97
C GLU A 426 86.70 -9.57 129.49
N ALA A 427 86.83 -10.52 128.56
CA ALA A 427 86.57 -10.31 127.14
C ALA A 427 85.07 -10.14 126.81
N LYS A 428 84.17 -10.77 127.57
CA LYS A 428 82.71 -10.64 127.37
C LYS A 428 82.17 -9.29 127.86
N ALA A 429 82.76 -8.74 128.92
CA ALA A 429 82.44 -7.40 129.41
C ALA A 429 82.82 -6.26 128.45
N ASP A 430 83.77 -6.51 127.54
CA ASP A 430 84.18 -5.55 126.51
C ASP A 430 83.38 -5.65 125.20
N LEU A 431 82.76 -6.81 124.91
CA LEU A 431 81.87 -7.01 123.76
C LEU A 431 80.44 -6.51 124.00
N ASP A 432 79.91 -6.67 125.21
CA ASP A 432 78.58 -6.14 125.59
C ASP A 432 78.55 -4.59 125.61
N ARG A 433 79.71 -3.92 125.54
CA ARG A 433 79.82 -2.45 125.45
C ARG A 433 79.81 -1.93 124.00
N ALA A 434 79.86 -2.83 123.00
CA ALA A 434 79.91 -2.49 121.58
C ALA A 434 78.61 -2.83 120.80
N GLU A 435 77.64 -3.49 121.43
CA GLU A 435 76.36 -3.90 120.80
C GLU A 435 75.20 -2.91 120.99
N ASP A 436 75.42 -1.74 121.60
CA ASP A 436 74.35 -0.77 121.92
C ASP A 436 74.06 0.28 120.82
N ASP A 437 74.72 0.23 119.65
CA ASP A 437 74.48 1.18 118.55
C ASP A 437 74.12 0.50 117.22
N VAL A 438 72.87 0.74 116.80
CA VAL A 438 72.25 0.61 115.46
C VAL A 438 71.32 -0.60 115.25
N VAL A 439 70.09 -0.33 115.65
CA VAL A 439 68.82 -1.04 115.47
C VAL A 439 68.14 -0.65 114.13
N GLU A 440 67.44 -1.61 113.52
CA GLU A 440 66.28 -1.54 112.58
C GLU A 440 66.35 -0.76 111.25
N GLN A 441 66.01 -1.45 110.15
CA GLN A 441 64.73 -1.18 109.46
C GLN A 441 64.32 -2.27 108.45
N GLU A 442 63.15 -2.85 108.71
CA GLU A 442 62.38 -3.75 107.86
C GLU A 442 61.59 -3.01 106.74
N GLY A 443 61.49 -3.65 105.56
CA GLY A 443 60.23 -3.92 104.83
C GLY A 443 59.44 -2.78 104.15
N LYS A 444 59.15 -2.96 102.84
CA LYS A 444 57.78 -2.97 102.26
C LYS A 444 57.75 -3.10 100.72
N THR A 445 57.06 -4.15 100.26
CA THR A 445 56.47 -4.32 98.92
C THR A 445 55.22 -3.44 98.76
N LEU A 446 54.88 -3.04 97.52
CA LEU A 446 53.58 -2.44 97.20
C LEU A 446 53.15 -2.74 95.75
N GLU A 447 51.85 -3.00 95.65
CA GLU A 447 51.10 -3.66 94.59
C GLU A 447 50.72 -2.78 93.39
N TYR A 448 50.43 -3.47 92.28
CA TYR A 448 49.85 -3.03 91.03
C TYR A 448 48.37 -2.60 91.16
N THR A 449 47.97 -1.49 90.52
CA THR A 449 46.56 -1.21 90.18
C THR A 449 46.45 -0.61 88.78
N GLY A 450 45.90 -1.36 87.83
CA GLY A 450 45.07 -0.78 86.75
C GLY A 450 43.60 -1.09 87.04
N PRO A 451 42.64 -0.81 86.13
CA PRO A 451 42.67 0.03 84.94
C PRO A 451 41.42 0.95 84.84
N LYS A 452 41.38 1.93 83.91
CA LYS A 452 40.09 2.42 83.36
C LYS A 452 40.15 2.76 81.86
N LYS A 453 39.07 2.33 81.22
CA LYS A 453 38.64 2.43 79.83
C LYS A 453 38.82 3.79 79.15
N GLY A 454 39.17 3.70 77.87
CA GLY A 454 38.46 4.38 76.78
C GLY A 454 38.97 5.77 76.43
N GLU A 455 39.65 5.87 75.28
CA GLU A 455 39.33 6.84 74.22
C GLU A 455 40.27 6.60 73.02
N ASP A 456 39.64 6.53 71.85
CA ASP A 456 40.09 6.97 70.53
C ASP A 456 41.42 6.47 69.96
N TYR A 457 41.30 5.63 68.92
CA TYR A 457 42.01 5.89 67.66
C TYR A 457 41.12 5.52 66.47
N GLU A 458 40.56 6.55 65.85
CA GLU A 458 40.19 6.53 64.43
C GLU A 458 41.45 6.26 63.60
N GLN A 459 41.42 5.26 62.71
CA GLN A 459 42.31 5.23 61.55
C GLN A 459 41.50 4.86 60.30
N GLU A 460 41.52 5.82 59.38
CA GLU A 460 41.34 5.72 57.93
C GLU A 460 41.77 4.34 57.40
N GLY A 461 40.96 3.62 56.62
CA GLY A 461 40.51 4.03 55.30
C GLY A 461 41.21 3.16 54.25
N ARG A 462 40.57 2.05 53.87
CA ARG A 462 40.66 1.40 52.56
C ARG A 462 39.33 0.76 52.20
#